data_AF-A0A965CXZ7-F1
#
_entry.id   AF-A0A965CXZ7-F1
#
_cell.length_a   1.000
_cell.length_b   1.000
_cell.length_c   1.000
_cell.angle_alpha   90.00
_cell.angle_beta   90.00
_cell.angle_gamma   90.00
#
_symmetry.space_group_name_H-M   'P 1'
#
loop_
_entity.id
_entity.type
_entity.pdbx_description
1 polymer ?
#
loop_
_entity_poly.entity_id
_entity_poly.type
_entity_poly.pdbx_seq_one_letter_code
_entity_poly.pdbx_strand_id
1 'polypeptide(L)'
;MELNDTVDEFEFFLDKHWSDGLPVVTPTEERVARMLTGTTRAPDELVGLVPPAMEPATVRTVAIHALMAGCKPEYLPVVLGGLSIMLREEFNLNGVQGTMHGVAPLMIVNGPYAQKIGLHGSNGCFGPGFRANASIGRAIRLMLLNLGGGIPGVGSATVFSTPL
;
A
#
# COMPACT_ATOMS: atom_id res chain seq x y z
N MET A 1 -10.99 35.77 3.30
CA MET A 1 -10.17 34.78 2.61
C MET A 1 -11.09 34.11 1.62
N GLU A 2 -10.91 34.38 0.32
CA GLU A 2 -11.87 34.00 -0.72
C GLU A 2 -12.00 32.49 -0.86
N LEU A 3 -13.22 32.05 -1.13
CA LEU A 3 -13.69 30.66 -1.04
C LEU A 3 -13.63 29.97 -2.41
N ASN A 4 -12.55 30.14 -3.18
CA ASN A 4 -12.48 29.68 -4.58
C ASN A 4 -11.16 29.05 -5.04
N ASP A 5 -10.23 28.72 -4.14
CA ASP A 5 -9.11 27.87 -4.53
C ASP A 5 -9.58 26.42 -4.61
N THR A 6 -9.81 25.93 -5.84
CA THR A 6 -9.88 24.49 -6.09
C THR A 6 -8.57 23.88 -5.60
N VAL A 7 -8.64 23.10 -4.52
CA VAL A 7 -7.48 22.38 -4.00
C VAL A 7 -6.96 21.46 -5.10
N ASP A 8 -5.71 21.67 -5.50
CA ASP A 8 -5.00 20.68 -6.31
C ASP A 8 -4.78 19.46 -5.42
N GLU A 9 -5.60 18.42 -5.64
CA GLU A 9 -5.54 17.20 -4.84
C GLU A 9 -4.16 16.55 -4.93
N PHE A 10 -3.45 16.66 -6.05
CA PHE A 10 -2.13 16.05 -6.21
C PHE A 10 -1.11 16.74 -5.31
N GLU A 11 -1.00 18.07 -5.41
CA GLU A 11 -0.07 18.85 -4.57
C GLU A 11 -0.43 18.74 -3.08
N PHE A 12 -1.74 18.71 -2.75
CA PHE A 12 -2.20 18.53 -1.37
C PHE A 12 -1.65 17.25 -0.72
N PHE A 13 -1.61 16.14 -1.47
CA PHE A 13 -1.07 14.88 -0.97
C PHE A 13 0.45 14.83 -1.01
N LEU A 14 1.09 15.44 -2.01
CA LEU A 14 2.55 15.53 -2.09
C LEU A 14 3.16 16.28 -0.90
N ASP A 15 2.48 17.31 -0.40
CA ASP A 15 2.90 18.08 0.78
C ASP A 15 2.82 17.30 2.11
N LYS A 16 2.24 16.09 2.12
CA LYS A 16 2.13 15.29 3.34
C LYS A 16 3.42 14.52 3.59
N HIS A 17 3.85 14.48 4.86
CA HIS A 17 5.03 13.73 5.29
C HIS A 17 4.93 12.21 5.03
N TRP A 18 3.73 11.72 4.77
CA TRP A 18 3.41 10.32 4.50
C TRP A 18 3.21 10.04 3.00
N SER A 19 3.47 11.03 2.14
CA SER A 19 3.55 10.83 0.69
C SER A 19 4.74 9.94 0.33
N ASP A 20 4.58 9.12 -0.71
CA ASP A 20 5.67 8.37 -1.33
C ASP A 20 6.32 9.14 -2.50
N GLY A 21 6.02 10.43 -2.65
CA GLY A 21 6.55 11.30 -3.69
C GLY A 21 5.91 11.11 -5.06
N LEU A 22 4.79 10.38 -5.14
CA LEU A 22 4.05 10.12 -6.37
C LEU A 22 2.57 10.57 -6.23
N PRO A 23 1.92 10.97 -7.34
CA PRO A 23 0.48 11.24 -7.34
C PRO A 23 -0.32 10.04 -6.79
N VAL A 24 -1.34 10.31 -5.99
CA VAL A 24 -2.27 9.30 -5.46
C VAL A 24 -3.65 9.48 -6.07
N VAL A 25 -4.45 8.40 -6.07
CA VAL A 25 -5.89 8.54 -6.27
C VAL A 25 -6.53 9.04 -4.98
N THR A 26 -7.13 10.22 -5.00
CA THR A 26 -7.79 10.81 -3.82
C THR A 26 -8.82 9.87 -3.23
N PRO A 27 -8.68 9.49 -1.95
CA PRO A 27 -9.54 8.51 -1.29
C PRO A 27 -10.84 9.15 -0.78
N THR A 28 -11.71 9.60 -1.68
CA THR A 28 -13.05 10.07 -1.31
C THR A 28 -13.91 8.91 -0.80
N GLU A 29 -14.90 9.19 0.04
CA GLU A 29 -15.79 8.16 0.60
C GLU A 29 -16.46 7.29 -0.48
N GLU A 30 -16.87 7.88 -1.60
CA GLU A 30 -17.43 7.14 -2.74
C GLU A 30 -16.41 6.17 -3.36
N ARG A 31 -15.17 6.61 -3.56
CA ARG A 31 -14.11 5.76 -4.13
C ARG A 31 -13.69 4.66 -3.16
N VAL A 32 -13.67 4.95 -1.86
CA VAL A 32 -13.39 3.96 -0.80
C VAL A 32 -14.52 2.93 -0.75
N ALA A 33 -15.78 3.35 -0.80
CA ALA A 33 -16.93 2.44 -0.88
C ALA A 33 -16.84 1.52 -2.11
N ARG A 34 -16.47 2.07 -3.28
CA ARG A 34 -16.22 1.27 -4.49
C ARG A 34 -15.08 0.28 -4.30
N MET A 35 -13.97 0.71 -3.67
CA MET A 35 -12.83 -0.18 -3.40
C MET A 35 -13.22 -1.34 -2.50
N LEU A 36 -14.03 -1.09 -1.47
CA LEU A 36 -14.51 -2.10 -0.52
C LEU A 36 -15.37 -3.19 -1.18
N THR A 37 -15.95 -2.95 -2.36
CA THR A 37 -16.67 -4.00 -3.12
C THR A 37 -15.76 -5.16 -3.57
N GLY A 38 -14.44 -4.97 -3.52
CA GLY A 38 -13.43 -5.99 -3.82
C GLY A 38 -13.35 -7.12 -2.80
N THR A 39 -14.01 -7.02 -1.64
CA THR A 39 -13.98 -8.01 -0.57
C THR A 39 -15.34 -8.17 0.10
N THR A 40 -15.56 -9.31 0.75
CA THR A 40 -16.73 -9.56 1.60
C THR A 40 -16.45 -9.35 3.09
N ARG A 41 -15.19 -9.04 3.45
CA ARG A 41 -14.77 -8.76 4.83
C ARG A 41 -15.37 -7.45 5.33
N ALA A 42 -15.62 -7.36 6.64
CA ALA A 42 -16.22 -6.17 7.23
C ALA A 42 -15.20 -5.00 7.25
N PRO A 43 -15.60 -3.75 6.95
CA PRO A 43 -14.64 -2.63 6.86
C PRO A 43 -13.85 -2.35 8.14
N ASP A 44 -14.44 -2.63 9.30
CA ASP A 44 -13.86 -2.46 10.64
C ASP A 44 -13.04 -3.67 11.12
N GLU A 45 -13.07 -4.77 10.36
CA GLU A 45 -12.29 -5.96 10.68
C GLU A 45 -10.79 -5.64 10.70
N LEU A 46 -10.13 -6.01 11.80
CA LEU A 46 -8.68 -5.83 11.97
C LEU A 46 -7.92 -6.89 11.14
N VAL A 47 -7.04 -6.44 10.27
CA VAL A 47 -6.06 -7.28 9.56
C VAL A 47 -4.83 -7.55 10.43
N GLY A 48 -4.39 -6.53 11.18
CA GLY A 48 -3.32 -6.64 12.17
C GLY A 48 -2.71 -5.29 12.53
N LEU A 49 -1.63 -5.29 13.32
CA LEU A 49 -0.88 -4.08 13.68
C LEU A 49 0.39 -4.00 12.84
N VAL A 50 0.64 -2.85 12.21
CA VAL A 50 1.78 -2.71 11.29
C VAL A 50 3.01 -2.18 12.05
N PRO A 51 4.06 -2.97 12.29
CA PRO A 51 5.27 -2.49 12.94
C PRO A 51 6.05 -1.51 12.04
N PRO A 52 6.99 -0.70 12.58
CA PRO A 52 7.26 -0.52 14.00
C PRO A 52 6.26 0.36 14.76
N ALA A 53 5.50 1.24 14.09
CA ALA A 53 4.55 2.14 14.76
C ALA A 53 3.35 1.41 15.39
N MET A 54 3.06 0.19 14.95
CA MET A 54 1.98 -0.67 15.46
C MET A 54 0.58 -0.07 15.27
N GLU A 55 0.39 0.79 14.26
CA GLU A 55 -0.93 1.32 13.93
C GLU A 55 -1.84 0.20 13.40
N PRO A 56 -3.16 0.24 13.72
CA PRO A 56 -4.09 -0.79 13.30
C PRO A 56 -4.40 -0.70 11.80
N ALA A 57 -4.14 -1.79 11.09
CA ALA A 57 -4.63 -2.00 9.73
C ALA A 57 -6.01 -2.68 9.78
N THR A 58 -7.07 -1.92 9.49
CA THR A 58 -8.42 -2.46 9.25
C THR A 58 -8.62 -2.70 7.75
N VAL A 59 -9.64 -3.47 7.37
CA VAL A 59 -10.00 -3.64 5.96
C VAL A 59 -10.22 -2.28 5.27
N ARG A 60 -10.86 -1.31 5.95
CA ARG A 60 -11.05 0.05 5.44
C ARG A 60 -9.73 0.79 5.23
N THR A 61 -8.81 0.74 6.20
CA THR A 61 -7.52 1.43 6.02
C THR A 61 -6.69 0.77 4.92
N VAL A 62 -6.71 -0.57 4.79
CA VAL A 62 -6.07 -1.26 3.65
C VAL A 62 -6.69 -0.84 2.31
N ALA A 63 -8.02 -0.76 2.23
CA ALA A 63 -8.71 -0.30 1.03
C ALA A 63 -8.34 1.15 0.64
N ILE A 64 -8.18 2.05 1.61
CA ILE A 64 -7.72 3.42 1.38
C ILE A 64 -6.32 3.44 0.75
N HIS A 65 -5.35 2.72 1.31
CA HIS A 65 -3.99 2.70 0.79
C HIS A 65 -3.91 2.01 -0.60
N ALA A 66 -4.68 0.94 -0.80
CA ALA A 66 -4.81 0.30 -2.11
C ALA A 66 -5.39 1.27 -3.15
N LEU A 67 -6.42 2.03 -2.77
CA LEU A 67 -7.03 3.04 -3.65
C LEU A 67 -6.00 4.12 -4.00
N MET A 68 -5.35 4.70 -3.01
CA MET A 68 -4.31 5.73 -3.20
C MET A 68 -3.20 5.26 -4.14
N ALA A 69 -2.77 4.00 -4.02
CA ALA A 69 -1.78 3.38 -4.90
C ALA A 69 -2.27 3.13 -6.34
N GLY A 70 -3.56 3.33 -6.62
CA GLY A 70 -4.17 3.10 -7.92
C GLY A 70 -4.61 1.66 -8.16
N CYS A 71 -4.79 0.85 -7.11
CA CYS A 71 -5.37 -0.48 -7.26
C CYS A 71 -6.79 -0.42 -7.85
N LYS A 72 -7.24 -1.55 -8.41
CA LYS A 72 -8.66 -1.79 -8.68
C LYS A 72 -9.27 -2.59 -7.50
N PRO A 73 -10.59 -2.57 -7.30
CA PRO A 73 -11.25 -3.38 -6.28
C PRO A 73 -10.86 -4.87 -6.35
N GLU A 74 -10.70 -5.42 -7.55
CA GLU A 74 -10.32 -6.82 -7.76
C GLU A 74 -8.91 -7.16 -7.23
N TYR A 75 -8.07 -6.16 -6.93
CA TYR A 75 -6.73 -6.37 -6.37
C TYR A 75 -6.75 -6.42 -4.85
N LEU A 76 -7.80 -5.88 -4.22
CA LEU A 76 -7.91 -5.74 -2.77
C LEU A 76 -7.74 -7.08 -2.01
N PRO A 77 -8.30 -8.22 -2.48
CA PRO A 77 -8.08 -9.51 -1.81
C PRO A 77 -6.60 -9.91 -1.74
N VAL A 78 -5.81 -9.61 -2.79
CA VAL A 78 -4.38 -9.89 -2.82
C VAL A 78 -3.62 -8.96 -1.86
N VAL A 79 -4.00 -7.67 -1.78
CA VAL A 79 -3.40 -6.72 -0.84
C VAL A 79 -3.70 -7.13 0.61
N LEU A 80 -4.95 -7.49 0.92
CA LEU A 80 -5.36 -7.95 2.25
C LEU A 80 -4.64 -9.22 2.67
N GLY A 81 -4.54 -10.21 1.78
CA GLY A 81 -3.82 -11.46 2.04
C GLY A 81 -2.30 -11.25 2.13
N GLY A 82 -1.75 -10.37 1.30
CA GLY A 82 -0.33 -10.00 1.34
C GLY A 82 0.05 -9.38 2.68
N LEU A 83 -0.71 -8.38 3.12
CA LEU A 83 -0.49 -7.75 4.41
C LEU A 83 -0.63 -8.75 5.57
N SER A 84 -1.68 -9.57 5.59
CA SER A 84 -1.87 -10.52 6.70
C SER A 84 -0.73 -11.52 6.82
N ILE A 85 -0.13 -11.95 5.70
CA ILE A 85 1.05 -12.81 5.70
C ILE A 85 2.30 -12.05 6.18
N MET A 86 2.51 -10.80 5.74
CA MET A 86 3.64 -9.98 6.18
C MET A 86 3.61 -9.64 7.67
N LEU A 87 2.43 -9.59 8.27
CA LEU A 87 2.25 -9.32 9.70
C LEU A 87 2.48 -10.54 10.59
N ARG A 88 2.76 -11.70 10.01
CA ARG A 88 3.15 -12.89 10.77
C ARG A 88 4.55 -12.71 11.34
N GLU A 89 4.75 -13.22 12.56
CA GLU A 89 6.01 -13.08 13.30
C GLU A 89 7.21 -13.64 12.51
N GLU A 90 7.00 -14.74 11.77
CA GLU A 90 8.03 -15.43 10.99
C GLU A 90 8.61 -14.56 9.86
N PHE A 91 7.84 -13.57 9.36
CA PHE A 91 8.33 -12.64 8.35
C PHE A 91 9.20 -11.53 8.95
N ASN A 92 9.07 -11.26 10.25
CA ASN A 92 9.79 -10.22 10.98
C ASN A 92 9.76 -8.85 10.27
N LEU A 93 8.56 -8.34 9.97
CA LEU A 93 8.39 -7.07 9.26
C LEU A 93 9.04 -5.88 9.99
N ASN A 94 9.14 -5.93 11.32
CA ASN A 94 9.87 -4.92 12.10
C ASN A 94 11.36 -4.88 11.70
N GLY A 95 12.03 -6.03 11.65
CA GLY A 95 13.41 -6.11 11.18
C GLY A 95 13.58 -5.67 9.73
N VAL A 96 12.60 -5.98 8.86
CA VAL A 96 12.60 -5.52 7.46
C VAL A 96 12.54 -3.99 7.37
N GLN A 97 11.77 -3.31 8.22
CA GLN A 97 11.67 -1.84 8.18
C GLN A 97 12.78 -1.12 8.96
N GLY A 98 13.30 -1.74 10.03
CA GLY A 98 14.33 -1.16 10.88
C GLY A 98 15.76 -1.32 10.36
N THR A 99 15.96 -2.06 9.26
CA THR A 99 17.29 -2.25 8.68
C THR A 99 17.81 -1.00 7.97
N MET A 100 19.13 -0.82 8.02
CA MET A 100 19.82 0.25 7.30
C MET A 100 19.93 -0.03 5.79
N HIS A 101 19.75 -1.27 5.36
CA HIS A 101 19.78 -1.65 3.94
C HIS A 101 18.47 -1.31 3.23
N GLY A 102 18.52 -1.08 1.92
CA GLY A 102 17.30 -0.93 1.10
C GLY A 102 16.69 -2.28 0.81
N VAL A 103 15.68 -2.68 1.59
CA VAL A 103 14.93 -3.93 1.37
C VAL A 103 13.46 -3.63 1.12
N ALA A 104 12.82 -4.48 0.33
CA ALA A 104 11.38 -4.43 0.07
C ALA A 104 10.78 -5.84 0.19
N PRO A 105 9.56 -5.99 0.74
CA PRO A 105 8.86 -7.27 0.73
C PRO A 105 8.60 -7.76 -0.71
N LEU A 106 9.05 -8.98 -1.04
CA LEU A 106 8.69 -9.65 -2.28
C LEU A 106 7.36 -10.40 -2.10
N MET A 107 6.36 -10.03 -2.89
CA MET A 107 5.10 -10.77 -2.96
C MET A 107 5.09 -11.74 -4.14
N ILE A 108 4.85 -13.03 -3.86
CA ILE A 108 4.62 -14.06 -4.86
C ILE A 108 3.17 -14.50 -4.75
N VAL A 109 2.38 -14.29 -5.80
CA VAL A 109 0.97 -14.68 -5.84
C VAL A 109 0.82 -15.83 -6.81
N ASN A 110 0.43 -16.99 -6.28
CA ASN A 110 0.24 -18.21 -7.07
C ASN A 110 -1.25 -18.55 -7.21
N GLY A 111 -1.66 -19.00 -8.39
CA GLY A 111 -3.00 -19.54 -8.65
C GLY A 111 -3.84 -18.74 -9.65
N PRO A 112 -5.05 -19.25 -9.98
CA PRO A 112 -5.89 -18.71 -11.05
C PRO A 112 -6.37 -17.27 -10.80
N TYR A 113 -6.43 -16.85 -9.53
CA TYR A 113 -6.82 -15.48 -9.20
C TYR A 113 -5.77 -14.45 -9.66
N ALA A 114 -4.47 -14.78 -9.60
CA ALA A 114 -3.41 -13.92 -10.10
C ALA A 114 -3.57 -13.64 -11.60
N GLN A 115 -3.89 -14.68 -12.38
CA GLN A 115 -4.19 -14.57 -13.81
C GLN A 115 -5.46 -13.74 -14.06
N LYS A 116 -6.52 -14.00 -13.29
CA LYS A 116 -7.80 -13.27 -13.39
C LYS A 116 -7.64 -11.76 -13.25
N ILE A 117 -6.78 -11.31 -12.33
CA ILE A 117 -6.59 -9.88 -12.07
C ILE A 117 -5.50 -9.24 -12.95
N GLY A 118 -4.86 -10.03 -13.83
CA GLY A 118 -3.79 -9.57 -14.70
C GLY A 118 -2.48 -9.30 -13.97
N LEU A 119 -2.19 -10.04 -12.91
CA LEU A 119 -0.87 -10.01 -12.27
C LEU A 119 0.14 -10.73 -13.17
N HIS A 120 1.19 -10.03 -13.57
CA HIS A 120 2.16 -10.52 -14.55
C HIS A 120 3.35 -11.21 -13.88
N GLY A 121 3.67 -12.43 -14.31
CA GLY A 121 4.75 -13.25 -13.74
C GLY A 121 5.94 -13.49 -14.69
N SER A 122 5.97 -12.85 -15.86
CA SER A 122 7.01 -13.08 -16.87
C SER A 122 7.95 -11.87 -17.01
N ASN A 123 8.64 -11.75 -18.14
CA ASN A 123 9.57 -10.67 -18.45
C ASN A 123 8.97 -9.30 -18.08
N GLY A 124 9.71 -8.51 -17.28
CA GLY A 124 9.26 -7.21 -16.81
C GLY A 124 8.21 -7.24 -15.68
N CYS A 125 8.08 -8.34 -14.92
CA CYS A 125 7.13 -8.44 -13.81
C CYS A 125 7.34 -7.39 -12.70
N PHE A 126 8.54 -6.83 -12.55
CA PHE A 126 8.81 -5.70 -11.65
C PHE A 126 8.65 -4.32 -12.31
N GLY A 127 8.12 -4.28 -13.54
CA GLY A 127 7.78 -3.07 -14.28
C GLY A 127 8.70 -2.77 -15.47
N PRO A 128 8.31 -1.76 -16.30
CA PRO A 128 7.04 -1.03 -16.25
C PRO A 128 5.88 -1.76 -16.97
N GLY A 129 4.63 -1.30 -16.77
CA GLY A 129 3.50 -1.61 -17.67
C GLY A 129 2.37 -2.49 -17.11
N PHE A 130 2.54 -3.11 -15.94
CA PHE A 130 1.52 -3.98 -15.34
C PHE A 130 0.89 -3.32 -14.10
N ARG A 131 -0.31 -2.75 -14.26
CA ARG A 131 -1.00 -2.01 -13.19
C ARG A 131 -1.18 -2.83 -11.90
N ALA A 132 -1.52 -4.12 -12.01
CA ALA A 132 -1.67 -4.99 -10.84
C ALA A 132 -0.34 -5.05 -10.05
N ASN A 133 0.76 -5.37 -10.73
CA ASN A 133 2.10 -5.46 -10.12
C ASN A 133 2.52 -4.13 -9.48
N ALA A 134 2.41 -3.03 -10.23
CA ALA A 134 2.83 -1.70 -9.77
C ALA A 134 2.00 -1.20 -8.59
N SER A 135 0.67 -1.31 -8.67
CA SER A 135 -0.21 -0.76 -7.64
C SER A 135 -0.27 -1.62 -6.37
N ILE A 136 -0.18 -2.95 -6.47
CA ILE A 136 -0.16 -3.83 -5.28
C ILE A 136 1.12 -3.60 -4.48
N GLY A 137 2.28 -3.56 -5.13
CA GLY A 137 3.55 -3.26 -4.45
C GLY A 137 3.53 -1.88 -3.79
N ARG A 138 3.05 -0.86 -4.52
CA ARG A 138 2.91 0.50 -3.99
C ARG A 138 1.91 0.58 -2.82
N ALA A 139 0.80 -0.18 -2.86
CA ALA A 139 -0.16 -0.22 -1.77
C ALA A 139 0.48 -0.76 -0.48
N ILE A 140 1.28 -1.82 -0.58
CA ILE A 140 2.06 -2.32 0.56
C ILE A 140 3.00 -1.22 1.06
N ARG A 141 3.76 -0.57 0.17
CA ARG A 141 4.71 0.47 0.57
C ARG A 141 4.03 1.64 1.30
N LEU A 142 2.88 2.11 0.80
CA LEU A 142 2.09 3.17 1.46
C LEU A 142 1.61 2.74 2.86
N MET A 143 1.22 1.48 3.05
CA MET A 143 0.85 0.99 4.39
C MET A 143 2.05 0.91 5.34
N LEU A 144 3.22 0.49 4.85
CA LEU A 144 4.45 0.48 5.66
C LEU A 144 4.87 1.91 6.05
N LEU A 145 4.70 2.88 5.17
CA LEU A 145 4.91 4.31 5.46
C LEU A 145 3.91 4.83 6.50
N ASN A 146 2.62 4.69 6.22
CA ASN A 146 1.57 5.41 6.94
C ASN A 146 1.17 4.72 8.24
N LEU A 147 1.16 3.38 8.26
CA LEU A 147 0.77 2.58 9.42
C LEU A 147 2.00 2.01 10.14
N GLY A 148 3.05 1.68 9.38
CA GLY A 148 4.31 1.21 9.97
C GLY A 148 5.19 2.35 10.49
N GLY A 149 4.97 3.59 10.06
CA GLY A 149 5.85 4.70 10.39
C GLY A 149 7.19 4.64 9.67
N GLY A 150 7.29 3.92 8.54
CA GLY A 150 8.50 3.74 7.74
C GLY A 150 8.98 4.99 6.98
N ILE A 151 8.78 6.18 7.55
CA ILE A 151 9.20 7.47 7.00
C ILE A 151 10.73 7.57 7.08
N PRO A 152 11.44 7.82 5.96
CA PRO A 152 12.89 7.96 5.94
C PRO A 152 13.39 9.04 6.92
N GLY A 153 14.35 8.69 7.77
CA GLY A 153 14.92 9.60 8.77
C GLY A 153 14.07 9.81 10.02
N VAL A 154 12.87 9.21 10.09
CA VAL A 154 12.01 9.22 11.28
C VAL A 154 11.87 7.81 11.85
N GLY A 155 11.25 6.89 11.11
CA GLY A 155 11.06 5.49 11.54
C GLY A 155 11.74 4.45 10.62
N SER A 156 12.25 4.88 9.47
CA SER A 156 13.13 4.06 8.61
C SER A 156 14.57 4.58 8.67
N ALA A 157 15.50 3.67 8.95
CA ALA A 157 16.94 3.94 9.01
C ALA A 157 17.68 3.65 7.69
N THR A 158 16.94 3.46 6.59
CA THR A 158 17.50 3.06 5.30
C THR A 158 18.38 4.15 4.70
N VAL A 159 19.59 3.79 4.23
CA VAL A 159 20.60 4.75 3.75
C VAL A 159 20.35 5.23 2.31
N PHE A 160 20.04 4.32 1.38
CA PHE A 160 19.85 4.65 -0.05
C PHE A 160 18.44 4.38 -0.58
N SER A 161 17.67 3.53 0.10
CA SER A 161 16.34 3.03 -0.30
C SER A 161 16.34 2.37 -1.69
N THR A 162 15.20 1.79 -2.06
CA THR A 162 14.93 1.35 -3.44
C THR A 162 13.77 2.18 -3.98
N PRO A 163 13.73 2.50 -5.28
CA PRO A 163 12.68 3.33 -5.85
C PRO A 163 11.29 2.69 -5.83
N LEU A 164 11.20 1.38 -5.55
CA LEU A 164 10.00 0.58 -5.30
C LEU A 164 10.33 -0.61 -4.38
#